data_AF-A0A8C6J2C0-F1
#
_entry.id   AF-A0A8C6J2C0-F1
#
_cell.length_a   1.000
_cell.length_b   1.000
_cell.length_c   1.000
_cell.angle_alpha   90.00
_cell.angle_beta   90.00
_cell.angle_gamma   90.00
#
_symmetry.space_group_name_H-M   'P 1'
#
loop_
_entity.id
_entity.type
_entity.pdbx_description
1 polymer ?
#
loop_
_entity_poly.entity_id
_entity_poly.type
_entity_poly.pdbx_seq_one_letter_code
_entity_poly.pdbx_strand_id
1 'polypeptide(L)'
;MSQQVLELGRRTEELQQVIKVQLPNLQDAAKDMKKFEIELRALQVALEQAQATLTSPELGHLSLKEQLSHRQHLLSEMESLKPKVHAVQVCQSALRIPEEVVTGLPICHSALRLQEEASRLQHTAIQQCNIMQEAVVQYEQYEQEMKHLQQMIESAHHEIQDKPIATGSIQELQVQISRHEELAQKIKGYQEQIASLNSKCKMLTMKAKHATMLLTVTEVEGLSEGMEELDSDLLPAHPAHPSVVMMQIQCLFYSCQHVRANTEKVLNCRNEIKSD
;
A
#
# COMPACT_ATOMS: atom_id res chain seq x y z
N MET A 1 -64.51 -28.92 49.20
CA MET A 1 -64.62 -28.06 48.00
C MET A 1 -64.10 -26.62 48.22
N SER A 2 -64.41 -25.94 49.34
CA SER A 2 -63.95 -24.55 49.61
C SER A 2 -62.42 -24.33 49.54
N GLN A 3 -61.63 -25.25 50.12
CA GLN A 3 -60.16 -25.11 50.19
C GLN A 3 -59.46 -25.19 48.82
N GLN A 4 -59.97 -26.03 47.91
CA GLN A 4 -59.46 -26.14 46.54
C GLN A 4 -59.75 -24.88 45.70
N VAL A 5 -60.91 -24.25 45.91
CA VAL A 5 -61.28 -23.00 45.22
C VAL A 5 -60.39 -21.83 45.70
N LEU A 6 -60.09 -21.76 47.00
CA LEU A 6 -59.17 -20.77 47.55
C LEU A 6 -57.74 -20.95 47.02
N GLU A 7 -57.27 -22.20 46.93
CA GLU A 7 -55.94 -22.49 46.39
C GLU A 7 -55.83 -22.20 44.88
N LEU A 8 -56.90 -22.47 44.12
CA LEU A 8 -56.99 -22.06 42.70
C LEU A 8 -57.00 -20.55 42.53
N GLY A 9 -57.71 -19.81 43.39
CA GLY A 9 -57.71 -18.35 43.42
C GLY A 9 -56.30 -17.79 43.63
N ARG A 10 -55.59 -18.30 44.65
CA ARG A 10 -54.19 -17.93 44.93
C ARG A 10 -53.26 -18.21 43.74
N ARG A 11 -53.34 -19.41 43.16
CA ARG A 11 -52.50 -19.77 41.99
C ARG A 11 -52.79 -18.88 40.77
N THR A 12 -54.05 -18.48 40.58
CA THR A 12 -54.46 -17.59 39.48
C THR A 12 -53.92 -16.19 39.68
N GLU A 13 -53.98 -15.66 40.91
CA GLU A 13 -53.40 -14.36 41.27
C GLU A 13 -51.86 -14.37 41.11
N GLU A 14 -51.18 -15.44 41.54
CA GLU A 14 -49.74 -15.63 41.34
C GLU A 14 -49.36 -15.63 39.86
N LEU A 15 -50.10 -16.38 39.04
CA LEU A 15 -49.92 -16.38 37.59
C LEU A 15 -50.16 -14.99 36.98
N GLN A 16 -51.19 -14.28 37.43
CA GLN A 16 -51.46 -12.92 36.97
C GLN A 16 -50.33 -11.96 37.31
N GLN A 17 -49.73 -12.08 38.50
CA GLN A 17 -48.59 -11.25 38.89
C GLN A 17 -47.33 -11.60 38.09
N VAL A 18 -47.06 -12.89 37.86
CA VAL A 18 -45.96 -13.33 37.00
C VAL A 18 -46.13 -12.75 35.58
N ILE A 19 -47.33 -12.86 34.99
CA ILE A 19 -47.62 -12.31 33.66
C ILE A 19 -47.44 -10.79 33.63
N LYS A 20 -47.94 -10.07 34.65
CA LYS A 20 -47.79 -8.60 34.75
C LYS A 20 -46.34 -8.14 34.77
N VAL A 21 -45.43 -8.95 35.32
CA VAL A 21 -43.99 -8.63 35.38
C VAL A 21 -43.25 -9.13 34.13
N GLN A 22 -43.58 -10.33 33.64
CA GLN A 22 -42.88 -10.92 32.50
C GLN A 22 -43.21 -10.24 31.17
N LEU A 23 -44.45 -9.77 30.97
CA LEU A 23 -44.85 -9.15 29.71
C LEU A 23 -44.06 -7.86 29.40
N PRO A 24 -43.92 -6.88 30.34
CA PRO A 24 -43.07 -5.70 30.11
C PRO A 24 -41.60 -6.05 29.90
N ASN A 25 -41.06 -7.00 30.68
CA ASN A 25 -39.66 -7.42 30.56
C ASN A 25 -39.36 -8.03 29.18
N LEU A 26 -40.28 -8.85 28.66
CA LEU A 26 -40.19 -9.40 27.30
C LEU A 26 -40.30 -8.31 26.24
N GLN A 27 -41.17 -7.32 26.43
CA GLN A 27 -41.28 -6.16 25.53
C GLN A 27 -39.97 -5.35 25.48
N ASP A 28 -39.34 -5.12 26.62
CA ASP A 28 -38.08 -4.37 26.68
C ASP A 28 -36.92 -5.18 26.11
N ALA A 29 -36.85 -6.49 26.36
CA ALA A 29 -35.90 -7.39 25.71
C ALA A 29 -36.06 -7.39 24.17
N ALA A 30 -37.30 -7.39 23.67
CA ALA A 30 -37.57 -7.30 22.23
C ALA A 30 -37.13 -5.95 21.63
N LYS A 31 -37.31 -4.84 22.36
CA LYS A 31 -36.81 -3.51 21.92
C LYS A 31 -35.29 -3.49 21.85
N ASP A 32 -34.61 -4.05 22.83
CA ASP A 32 -33.15 -4.07 22.88
C ASP A 32 -32.55 -4.99 21.80
N MET A 33 -33.18 -6.14 21.55
CA MET A 33 -32.84 -6.99 20.41
C MET A 33 -32.99 -6.26 19.07
N LYS A 34 -34.10 -5.52 18.88
CA LYS A 34 -34.31 -4.75 17.66
C LYS A 34 -33.27 -3.64 17.46
N LYS A 35 -32.86 -2.96 18.54
CA LYS A 35 -31.76 -1.97 18.47
C LYS A 35 -30.46 -2.64 18.06
N PHE A 36 -30.14 -3.80 18.65
CA PHE A 36 -28.96 -4.57 18.30
C PHE A 36 -28.94 -4.98 16.83
N GLU A 37 -30.07 -5.45 16.28
CA GLU A 37 -30.21 -5.76 14.85
C GLU A 37 -29.94 -4.56 13.94
N ILE A 38 -30.42 -3.37 14.32
CA ILE A 38 -30.23 -2.14 13.54
C ILE A 38 -28.75 -1.77 13.50
N GLU A 39 -28.08 -1.73 14.66
CA GLU A 39 -26.65 -1.41 14.74
C GLU A 39 -25.79 -2.45 14.03
N LEU A 40 -26.15 -3.74 14.17
CA LEU A 40 -25.44 -4.83 13.48
C LEU A 40 -25.54 -4.70 11.96
N ARG A 41 -26.73 -4.38 11.44
CA ARG A 41 -26.94 -4.14 10.00
C ARG A 41 -26.17 -2.89 9.53
N ALA A 42 -26.14 -1.84 10.34
CA ALA A 42 -25.37 -0.63 10.03
C ALA A 42 -23.86 -0.88 9.96
N LEU A 43 -23.33 -1.75 10.84
CA LEU A 43 -21.94 -2.21 10.77
C LEU A 43 -21.69 -3.05 9.52
N GLN A 44 -22.58 -4.00 9.21
CA GLN A 44 -22.46 -4.87 8.03
C GLN A 44 -22.39 -4.05 6.73
N VAL A 45 -23.34 -3.13 6.51
CA VAL A 45 -23.37 -2.29 5.29
C VAL A 45 -22.09 -1.46 5.16
N ALA A 46 -21.60 -0.91 6.27
CA ALA A 46 -20.39 -0.10 6.25
C ALA A 46 -19.14 -0.94 5.94
N LEU A 47 -19.10 -2.18 6.41
CA LEU A 47 -18.01 -3.11 6.14
C LEU A 47 -18.00 -3.55 4.68
N GLU A 48 -19.18 -3.90 4.13
CA GLU A 48 -19.35 -4.23 2.72
C GLU A 48 -18.93 -3.06 1.81
N GLN A 49 -19.29 -1.83 2.17
CA GLN A 49 -18.89 -0.63 1.44
C GLN A 49 -17.36 -0.46 1.42
N ALA A 50 -16.71 -0.61 2.58
CA ALA A 50 -15.26 -0.51 2.64
C ALA A 50 -14.53 -1.65 1.89
N GLN A 51 -15.09 -2.86 1.90
CA GLN A 51 -14.55 -3.98 1.13
C GLN A 51 -14.69 -3.75 -0.38
N ALA A 52 -15.77 -3.13 -0.83
CA ALA A 52 -15.92 -2.72 -2.23
C ALA A 52 -14.84 -1.68 -2.63
N THR A 53 -14.55 -0.71 -1.77
CA THR A 53 -13.44 0.25 -1.98
C THR A 53 -12.09 -0.45 -2.11
N LEU A 54 -11.85 -1.52 -1.33
CA LEU A 54 -10.60 -2.31 -1.37
C LEU A 54 -10.45 -3.19 -2.61
N THR A 55 -11.55 -3.77 -3.08
CA THR A 55 -11.57 -4.77 -4.15
C THR A 55 -11.81 -4.18 -5.54
N SER A 56 -11.91 -2.84 -5.67
CA SER A 56 -12.08 -2.21 -6.98
C SER A 56 -10.91 -2.60 -7.92
N PRO A 57 -11.20 -3.26 -9.04
CA PRO A 57 -10.18 -3.70 -10.00
C PRO A 57 -9.50 -2.51 -10.72
N GLU A 58 -10.09 -1.33 -10.65
CA GLU A 58 -9.58 -0.08 -11.23
C GLU A 58 -8.28 0.38 -10.55
N LEU A 59 -8.02 -0.08 -9.32
CA LEU A 59 -6.81 0.22 -8.57
C LEU A 59 -5.52 -0.20 -9.31
N GLY A 60 -5.56 -1.25 -10.13
CA GLY A 60 -4.40 -1.72 -10.89
C GLY A 60 -3.92 -0.76 -11.99
N HIS A 61 -4.77 0.20 -12.39
CA HIS A 61 -4.49 1.13 -13.48
C HIS A 61 -4.03 2.51 -13.01
N LEU A 62 -4.12 2.80 -11.70
CA LEU A 62 -3.78 4.10 -11.11
C LEU A 62 -2.28 4.22 -10.80
N SER A 63 -1.76 5.45 -10.76
CA SER A 63 -0.38 5.71 -10.29
C SER A 63 -0.22 5.37 -8.80
N LEU A 64 1.02 5.13 -8.35
CA LEU A 64 1.32 4.84 -6.93
C LEU A 64 0.75 5.91 -5.97
N LYS A 65 0.76 7.19 -6.38
CA LYS A 65 0.20 8.30 -5.59
C LYS A 65 -1.33 8.26 -5.52
N GLU A 66 -1.98 7.95 -6.63
CA GLU A 66 -3.43 7.81 -6.67
C GLU A 66 -3.89 6.57 -5.89
N GLN A 67 -3.19 5.44 -6.05
CA GLN A 67 -3.38 4.23 -5.25
C GLN A 67 -3.23 4.54 -3.76
N LEU A 68 -2.19 5.27 -3.35
CA LEU A 68 -2.01 5.71 -1.98
C LEU A 68 -3.18 6.56 -1.49
N SER A 69 -3.63 7.53 -2.29
CA SER A 69 -4.76 8.41 -1.92
C SER A 69 -6.06 7.63 -1.70
N HIS A 70 -6.33 6.64 -2.54
CA HIS A 70 -7.49 5.77 -2.43
C HIS A 70 -7.44 4.93 -1.14
N ARG A 71 -6.26 4.45 -0.76
CA ARG A 71 -6.07 3.68 0.48
C ARG A 71 -6.07 4.55 1.74
N GLN A 72 -5.59 5.79 1.65
CA GLN A 72 -5.76 6.77 2.72
C GLN A 72 -7.25 7.12 2.93
N HIS A 73 -8.03 7.21 1.86
CA HIS A 73 -9.48 7.39 1.97
C HIS A 73 -10.14 6.23 2.70
N LEU A 74 -9.83 4.99 2.29
CA LEU A 74 -10.27 3.77 2.97
C LEU A 74 -9.90 3.78 4.47
N LEU A 75 -8.70 4.24 4.84
CA LEU A 75 -8.34 4.36 6.25
C LEU A 75 -9.27 5.30 7.02
N SER A 76 -9.70 6.41 6.41
CA SER A 76 -10.72 7.28 7.03
C SER A 76 -12.07 6.57 7.16
N GLU A 77 -12.44 5.74 6.17
CA GLU A 77 -13.66 4.93 6.24
C GLU A 77 -13.55 3.91 7.40
N MET A 78 -12.39 3.29 7.60
CA MET A 78 -12.10 2.40 8.73
C MET A 78 -12.20 3.10 10.08
N GLU A 79 -11.79 4.36 10.18
CA GLU A 79 -11.96 5.14 11.41
C GLU A 79 -13.45 5.36 11.74
N SER A 80 -14.29 5.52 10.72
CA SER A 80 -15.74 5.62 10.90
C SER A 80 -16.42 4.31 11.34
N LEU A 81 -15.76 3.15 11.17
CA LEU A 81 -16.25 1.86 11.66
C LEU A 81 -16.09 1.69 13.17
N LYS A 82 -15.08 2.32 13.78
CA LYS A 82 -14.82 2.22 15.24
C LYS A 82 -16.04 2.53 16.10
N PRO A 83 -16.76 3.66 15.92
CA PRO A 83 -17.96 3.94 16.71
C PRO A 83 -19.10 2.96 16.44
N LYS A 84 -19.21 2.39 15.23
CA LYS A 84 -20.24 1.39 14.89
C LYS A 84 -19.97 0.05 15.58
N VAL A 85 -18.72 -0.41 15.57
CA VAL A 85 -18.28 -1.58 16.35
C VAL A 85 -18.60 -1.40 17.84
N HIS A 86 -18.30 -0.22 18.38
CA HIS A 86 -18.62 0.08 19.78
C HIS A 86 -20.13 0.08 20.05
N ALA A 87 -20.94 0.65 19.17
CA ALA A 87 -22.40 0.65 19.30
C ALA A 87 -22.98 -0.78 19.33
N VAL A 88 -22.46 -1.67 18.47
CA VAL A 88 -22.81 -3.11 18.45
C VAL A 88 -22.41 -3.78 19.77
N GLN A 89 -21.22 -3.51 20.31
CA GLN A 89 -20.77 -4.05 21.60
C GLN A 89 -21.64 -3.56 22.76
N VAL A 90 -21.99 -2.27 22.79
CA VAL A 90 -22.88 -1.70 23.80
C VAL A 90 -24.26 -2.36 23.73
N CYS A 91 -24.84 -2.49 22.54
CA CYS A 91 -26.11 -3.17 22.35
C CYS A 91 -26.06 -4.63 22.80
N GLN A 92 -24.99 -5.36 22.46
CA GLN A 92 -24.79 -6.75 22.84
C GLN A 92 -24.71 -6.91 24.36
N SER A 93 -23.95 -6.04 25.06
CA SER A 93 -23.81 -6.08 26.52
C SER A 93 -25.10 -5.69 27.26
N ALA A 94 -25.96 -4.89 26.63
CA ALA A 94 -27.25 -4.48 27.18
C ALA A 94 -28.37 -5.53 27.01
N LEU A 95 -28.13 -6.60 26.23
CA LEU A 95 -29.10 -7.68 26.05
C LEU A 95 -29.32 -8.39 27.39
N ARG A 96 -30.58 -8.40 27.84
CA ARG A 96 -31.02 -9.12 29.06
C ARG A 96 -31.18 -10.61 28.80
N ILE A 97 -30.13 -11.25 28.27
CA ILE A 97 -30.13 -12.66 27.88
C ILE A 97 -29.14 -13.40 28.80
N PRO A 98 -29.50 -14.59 29.31
CA PRO A 98 -28.58 -15.40 30.10
C PRO A 98 -27.31 -15.72 29.30
N GLU A 99 -26.15 -15.64 29.95
CA GLU A 99 -24.82 -15.74 29.34
C GLU A 99 -24.63 -17.09 28.61
N GLU A 100 -25.32 -18.15 29.07
CA GLU A 100 -25.32 -19.49 28.48
C GLU A 100 -26.04 -19.58 27.13
N VAL A 101 -26.93 -18.62 26.83
CA VAL A 101 -27.72 -18.58 25.58
C VAL A 101 -27.17 -17.54 24.61
N VAL A 102 -26.43 -16.53 25.11
CA VAL A 102 -25.81 -15.47 24.30
C VAL A 102 -24.90 -16.03 23.22
N THR A 103 -24.12 -17.07 23.54
CA THR A 103 -23.21 -17.75 22.60
C THR A 103 -23.91 -18.73 21.67
N GLY A 104 -25.22 -18.98 21.84
CA GLY A 104 -26.02 -19.82 20.95
C GLY A 104 -26.86 -19.02 19.94
N LEU A 105 -26.89 -17.69 20.05
CA LEU A 105 -27.70 -16.84 19.19
C LEU A 105 -26.96 -16.48 17.89
N PRO A 106 -27.55 -16.74 16.70
CA PRO A 106 -26.93 -16.42 15.42
C PRO A 106 -26.53 -14.95 15.27
N ILE A 107 -27.30 -14.05 15.88
CA ILE A 107 -27.05 -12.61 15.85
C ILE A 107 -25.79 -12.21 16.63
N CYS A 108 -25.51 -12.87 17.76
CA CYS A 108 -24.29 -12.66 18.54
C CYS A 108 -23.06 -13.19 17.82
N HIS A 109 -23.16 -14.35 17.17
CA HIS A 109 -22.10 -14.87 16.30
C HIS A 109 -21.81 -13.93 15.13
N SER A 110 -22.86 -13.42 14.48
CA SER A 110 -22.73 -12.47 13.38
C SER A 110 -22.06 -11.18 13.83
N ALA A 111 -22.41 -10.68 15.02
CA ALA A 111 -21.77 -9.51 15.62
C ALA A 111 -20.29 -9.74 15.89
N LEU A 112 -19.92 -10.88 16.49
CA LEU A 112 -18.52 -11.21 16.73
C LEU A 112 -17.74 -11.29 15.42
N ARG A 113 -18.26 -12.02 14.43
CA ARG A 113 -17.63 -12.15 13.10
C ARG A 113 -17.41 -10.79 12.43
N LEU A 114 -18.42 -9.92 12.43
CA LEU A 114 -18.30 -8.58 11.82
C LEU A 114 -17.31 -7.68 12.57
N GLN A 115 -17.18 -7.82 13.88
CA GLN A 115 -16.17 -7.10 14.67
C GLN A 115 -14.75 -7.58 14.36
N GLU A 116 -14.55 -8.89 14.27
CA GLU A 116 -13.28 -9.50 13.87
C GLU A 116 -12.90 -9.10 12.45
N GLU A 117 -13.87 -9.13 11.53
CA GLU A 117 -13.66 -8.74 10.14
C GLU A 117 -13.34 -7.25 10.00
N ALA A 118 -14.04 -6.37 10.72
CA ALA A 118 -13.70 -4.94 10.78
C ALA A 118 -12.28 -4.71 11.32
N SER A 119 -11.88 -5.47 12.35
CA SER A 119 -10.54 -5.41 12.92
C SER A 119 -9.49 -5.87 11.92
N ARG A 120 -9.69 -7.03 11.28
CA ARG A 120 -8.79 -7.57 10.25
C ARG A 120 -8.66 -6.61 9.07
N LEU A 121 -9.77 -6.04 8.62
CA LEU A 121 -9.82 -5.08 7.53
C LEU A 121 -9.00 -3.83 7.86
N GLN A 122 -9.14 -3.30 9.08
CA GLN A 122 -8.35 -2.16 9.55
C GLN A 122 -6.85 -2.47 9.59
N HIS A 123 -6.44 -3.61 10.16
CA HIS A 123 -5.02 -4.00 10.19
C HIS A 123 -4.44 -4.11 8.78
N THR A 124 -5.20 -4.73 7.88
CA THR A 124 -4.84 -4.88 6.47
C THR A 124 -4.70 -3.50 5.80
N ALA A 125 -5.69 -2.62 5.94
CA ALA A 125 -5.67 -1.28 5.35
C ALA A 125 -4.48 -0.44 5.84
N ILE A 126 -4.14 -0.52 7.13
CA ILE A 126 -2.97 0.17 7.73
C ILE A 126 -1.68 -0.36 7.12
N GLN A 127 -1.51 -1.68 7.08
CA GLN A 127 -0.31 -2.31 6.53
C GLN A 127 -0.13 -1.94 5.06
N GLN A 128 -1.21 -1.99 4.27
CA GLN A 128 -1.19 -1.62 2.86
C GLN A 128 -0.81 -0.14 2.65
N CYS A 129 -1.35 0.77 3.46
CA CYS A 129 -0.99 2.19 3.39
C CYS A 129 0.48 2.42 3.74
N ASN A 130 1.00 1.75 4.76
CA ASN A 130 2.40 1.89 5.16
C ASN A 130 3.35 1.41 4.04
N ILE A 131 3.08 0.24 3.47
CA ILE A 131 3.87 -0.30 2.36
C ILE A 131 3.81 0.63 1.15
N MET A 132 2.61 1.13 0.80
CA MET A 132 2.43 2.03 -0.34
C MET A 132 3.10 3.39 -0.10
N GLN A 133 3.01 3.94 1.11
CA GLN A 133 3.66 5.19 1.48
C GLN A 133 5.18 5.07 1.37
N GLU A 134 5.77 3.98 1.88
CA GLU A 134 7.19 3.69 1.73
C GLU A 134 7.57 3.61 0.25
N ALA A 135 6.79 2.89 -0.56
CA ALA A 135 7.03 2.75 -1.99
C ALA A 135 6.99 4.11 -2.73
N VAL A 136 6.02 4.98 -2.42
CA VAL A 136 5.93 6.33 -2.99
C VAL A 136 7.16 7.17 -2.61
N VAL A 137 7.55 7.19 -1.33
CA VAL A 137 8.73 7.95 -0.90
C VAL A 137 10.00 7.44 -1.58
N GLN A 138 10.17 6.13 -1.67
CA GLN A 138 11.34 5.54 -2.33
C GLN A 138 11.36 5.83 -3.83
N TYR A 139 10.20 5.82 -4.49
CA TYR A 139 10.10 6.17 -5.91
C TYR A 139 10.42 7.64 -6.16
N GLU A 140 9.94 8.56 -5.31
CA GLU A 140 10.28 9.98 -5.41
C GLU A 140 11.78 10.23 -5.20
N GLN A 141 12.40 9.56 -4.23
CA GLN A 141 13.84 9.62 -4.02
C GLN A 141 14.62 9.11 -5.24
N TYR A 142 14.17 7.98 -5.79
CA TYR A 142 14.73 7.42 -7.01
C TYR A 142 14.65 8.41 -8.19
N GLU A 143 13.49 9.05 -8.40
CA GLU A 143 13.34 10.06 -9.46
C GLU A 143 14.28 11.27 -9.27
N GLN A 144 14.47 11.71 -8.03
CA GLN A 144 15.38 12.81 -7.72
C GLN A 144 16.84 12.44 -7.98
N GLU A 145 17.27 11.26 -7.53
CA GLU A 145 18.61 10.72 -7.81
C GLU A 145 18.85 10.59 -9.33
N MET A 146 17.86 10.10 -10.06
CA MET A 146 17.92 9.98 -11.52
C MET A 146 18.07 11.35 -12.20
N LYS A 147 17.25 12.34 -11.83
CA LYS A 147 17.33 13.70 -12.37
C LYS A 147 18.67 14.37 -12.07
N HIS A 148 19.18 14.21 -10.85
CA HIS A 148 20.47 14.75 -10.46
C HIS A 148 21.60 14.15 -11.30
N LEU A 149 21.59 12.82 -11.45
CA LEU A 149 22.59 12.12 -12.25
C LEU A 149 22.53 12.51 -13.73
N GLN A 150 21.32 12.68 -14.28
CA GLN A 150 21.12 13.20 -15.62
C GLN A 150 21.79 14.57 -15.81
N GLN A 151 21.52 15.52 -14.90
CA GLN A 151 22.10 16.87 -14.95
C GLN A 151 23.63 16.85 -14.85
N MET A 152 24.19 15.98 -14.01
CA MET A 152 25.65 15.81 -13.91
C MET A 152 26.26 15.30 -15.23
N ILE A 153 25.63 14.32 -15.88
CA ILE A 153 26.09 13.77 -17.15
C ILE A 153 25.94 14.80 -18.28
N GLU A 154 24.83 15.55 -18.32
CA GLU A 154 24.60 16.62 -19.30
C GLU A 154 25.60 17.77 -19.13
N SER A 155 25.94 18.13 -17.89
CA SER A 155 26.97 19.14 -17.58
C SER A 155 28.35 18.67 -18.02
N ALA A 156 28.69 17.40 -17.77
CA ALA A 156 29.92 16.79 -18.25
C ALA A 156 29.99 16.75 -19.80
N HIS A 157 28.86 16.51 -20.46
CA HIS A 157 28.78 16.56 -21.92
C HIS A 157 29.04 17.97 -22.47
N HIS A 158 28.42 19.00 -21.88
CA HIS A 158 28.69 20.40 -22.23
C HIS A 158 30.15 20.79 -22.00
N GLU A 159 30.74 20.34 -20.88
CA GLU A 159 32.15 20.65 -20.58
C GLU A 159 33.12 20.11 -21.64
N ILE A 160 32.80 18.98 -22.26
CA ILE A 160 33.54 18.41 -23.39
C ILE A 160 33.26 19.16 -24.70
N GLN A 161 32.02 19.57 -24.94
CA GLN A 161 31.59 20.19 -26.20
C GLN A 161 32.01 21.66 -26.32
N ASP A 162 31.95 22.44 -25.23
CA ASP A 162 32.16 23.89 -25.24
C ASP A 162 33.63 24.31 -25.21
N LYS A 163 34.55 23.37 -24.90
CA LYS A 163 36.00 23.64 -24.80
C LYS A 163 36.78 22.76 -25.77
N PRO A 164 36.86 23.11 -27.06
CA PRO A 164 37.73 22.42 -28.02
C PRO A 164 39.20 22.47 -27.57
N ILE A 165 39.98 21.47 -27.98
CA ILE A 165 41.41 21.35 -27.63
C ILE A 165 42.15 22.57 -28.17
N ALA A 166 42.72 23.38 -27.28
CA ALA A 166 43.44 24.60 -27.64
C ALA A 166 44.92 24.26 -27.84
N THR A 167 45.44 24.50 -29.05
CA THR A 167 46.83 24.19 -29.44
C THR A 167 47.78 25.37 -29.24
N GLY A 168 47.49 26.29 -28.31
CA GLY A 168 48.23 27.56 -28.15
C GLY A 168 49.54 27.43 -27.38
N SER A 169 49.62 26.52 -26.39
CA SER A 169 50.81 26.32 -25.55
C SER A 169 50.80 24.95 -24.83
N ILE A 170 51.98 24.41 -24.53
CA ILE A 170 52.17 23.18 -23.75
C ILE A 170 51.53 23.29 -22.36
N GLN A 171 51.56 24.47 -21.74
CA GLN A 171 50.94 24.71 -20.43
C GLN A 171 49.40 24.65 -20.51
N GLU A 172 48.81 25.16 -21.59
CA GLU A 172 47.35 25.08 -21.82
C GLU A 172 46.91 23.64 -22.04
N LEU A 173 47.71 22.84 -22.79
CA LEU A 173 47.47 21.42 -22.97
C LEU A 173 47.56 20.63 -21.66
N GLN A 174 48.55 20.92 -20.80
CA GLN A 174 48.66 20.27 -19.48
C GLN A 174 47.44 20.58 -18.59
N VAL A 175 46.96 21.82 -18.58
CA VAL A 175 45.74 22.19 -17.83
C VAL A 175 44.50 21.50 -18.41
N GLN A 176 44.38 21.39 -19.72
CA GLN A 176 43.27 20.65 -20.37
C GLN A 176 43.30 19.17 -20.02
N ILE A 177 44.47 18.54 -20.08
CA ILE A 177 44.67 17.14 -19.71
C ILE A 177 44.23 16.88 -18.27
N SER A 178 44.67 17.69 -17.31
CA SER A 178 44.29 17.49 -15.89
C SER A 178 42.79 17.62 -15.67
N ARG A 179 42.11 18.50 -16.42
CA ARG A 179 40.64 18.61 -16.40
C ARG A 179 39.96 17.36 -16.96
N HIS A 180 40.45 16.80 -18.07
CA HIS A 180 39.91 15.56 -18.62
C HIS A 180 40.18 14.34 -17.73
N GLU A 181 41.29 14.32 -16.98
CA GLU A 181 41.55 13.31 -15.94
C GLU A 181 40.53 13.39 -14.79
N GLU A 182 40.25 14.61 -14.31
CA GLU A 182 39.21 14.85 -13.29
C GLU A 182 37.82 14.44 -13.81
N LEU A 183 37.50 14.77 -15.06
CA LEU A 183 36.25 14.37 -15.69
C LEU A 183 36.14 12.85 -15.84
N ALA A 184 37.22 12.16 -16.19
CA ALA A 184 37.26 10.70 -16.25
C ALA A 184 36.99 10.07 -14.87
N GLN A 185 37.46 10.67 -13.77
CA GLN A 185 37.12 10.23 -12.42
C GLN A 185 35.63 10.46 -12.10
N LYS A 186 35.06 11.62 -12.46
CA LYS A 186 33.63 11.90 -12.29
C LYS A 186 32.75 10.90 -13.06
N ILE A 187 33.12 10.56 -14.29
CA ILE A 187 32.42 9.58 -15.14
C ILE A 187 32.40 8.19 -14.48
N LYS A 188 33.51 7.74 -13.87
CA LYS A 188 33.53 6.48 -13.11
C LYS A 188 32.53 6.52 -11.95
N GLY A 189 32.49 7.62 -11.20
CA GLY A 189 31.51 7.83 -10.14
C GLY A 189 30.06 7.82 -10.64
N TYR A 190 29.80 8.37 -11.83
CA TYR A 190 28.46 8.30 -12.46
C TYR A 190 28.09 6.86 -12.82
N GLN A 191 29.00 6.06 -13.36
CA GLN A 191 28.74 4.65 -13.68
C GLN A 191 28.36 3.82 -12.45
N GLU A 192 29.07 4.04 -11.33
CA GLU A 192 28.75 3.41 -10.05
C GLU A 192 27.37 3.84 -9.54
N GLN A 193 27.03 5.12 -9.65
CA GLN A 193 25.70 5.63 -9.30
C GLN A 193 24.60 5.03 -10.18
N ILE A 194 24.80 4.92 -11.51
CA ILE A 194 23.86 4.25 -12.43
C ILE A 194 23.64 2.79 -12.02
N ALA A 195 24.72 2.06 -11.69
CA ALA A 195 24.63 0.66 -11.25
C ALA A 195 23.85 0.51 -9.93
N SER A 196 24.12 1.40 -8.96
CA SER A 196 23.39 1.46 -7.69
C SER A 196 21.90 1.76 -7.89
N LEU A 197 21.56 2.77 -8.70
CA LEU A 197 20.20 3.13 -9.09
C LEU A 197 19.45 1.98 -9.77
N ASN A 198 20.13 1.23 -10.65
CA ASN A 198 19.55 0.06 -11.30
C ASN A 198 19.22 -1.05 -10.29
N SER A 199 20.11 -1.31 -9.33
CA SER A 199 19.84 -2.24 -8.24
C SER A 199 18.64 -1.80 -7.38
N LYS A 200 18.58 -0.52 -7.00
CA LYS A 200 17.44 0.08 -6.27
C LYS A 200 16.13 -0.11 -7.04
N CYS A 201 16.12 0.17 -8.35
CA CYS A 201 14.94 0.00 -9.20
C CYS A 201 14.41 -1.44 -9.21
N LYS A 202 15.30 -2.44 -9.29
CA LYS A 202 14.92 -3.86 -9.24
C LYS A 202 14.25 -4.20 -7.90
N MET A 203 14.83 -3.74 -6.79
CA MET A 203 14.27 -3.96 -5.46
C MET A 203 12.89 -3.30 -5.30
N LEU A 204 12.74 -2.06 -5.74
CA LEU A 204 11.46 -1.34 -5.69
C LEU A 204 10.38 -2.03 -6.53
N THR A 205 10.75 -2.55 -7.70
CA THR A 205 9.85 -3.33 -8.54
C THR A 205 9.37 -4.60 -7.83
N MET A 206 10.27 -5.32 -7.15
CA MET A 206 9.88 -6.50 -6.37
C MET A 206 8.97 -6.15 -5.19
N LYS A 207 9.29 -5.08 -4.44
CA LYS A 207 8.47 -4.61 -3.33
C LYS A 207 7.07 -4.20 -3.80
N ALA A 208 6.97 -3.49 -4.91
CA ALA A 208 5.69 -3.11 -5.51
C ALA A 208 4.86 -4.33 -5.92
N LYS A 209 5.49 -5.32 -6.59
CA LYS A 209 4.82 -6.59 -6.94
C LYS A 209 4.35 -7.37 -5.70
N HIS A 210 5.17 -7.46 -4.66
CA HIS A 210 4.79 -8.12 -3.41
C HIS A 210 3.66 -7.40 -2.70
N ALA A 211 3.67 -6.05 -2.69
CA ALA A 211 2.56 -5.26 -2.21
C ALA A 211 1.30 -5.64 -2.99
N THR A 212 1.29 -5.49 -4.32
CA THR A 212 0.16 -5.88 -5.18
C THR A 212 -0.33 -7.31 -4.95
N MET A 213 0.56 -8.28 -4.74
CA MET A 213 0.17 -9.66 -4.43
C MET A 213 -0.53 -9.80 -3.06
N LEU A 214 0.00 -9.15 -2.02
CA LEU A 214 -0.68 -9.05 -0.71
C LEU A 214 -2.03 -8.32 -0.81
N LEU A 215 -2.22 -7.50 -1.85
CA LEU A 215 -3.48 -6.79 -2.11
C LEU A 215 -4.55 -7.67 -2.80
N THR A 216 -4.15 -8.72 -3.54
CA THR A 216 -5.08 -9.56 -4.32
C THR A 216 -5.50 -10.86 -3.65
N VAL A 217 -4.81 -11.29 -2.59
CA VAL A 217 -5.24 -12.45 -1.80
C VAL A 217 -6.44 -12.05 -0.94
N THR A 218 -7.63 -12.28 -1.48
CA THR A 218 -8.77 -12.64 -0.64
C THR A 218 -8.42 -13.97 0.00
N GLU A 219 -8.26 -14.00 1.32
CA GLU A 219 -8.19 -15.27 2.07
C GLU A 219 -9.50 -16.02 1.87
N VAL A 220 -9.58 -16.84 0.82
CA VAL A 220 -10.44 -18.02 0.79
C VAL A 220 -9.52 -19.19 1.11
N GLU A 221 -9.75 -19.82 2.25
CA GLU A 221 -9.05 -21.02 2.70
C GLU A 221 -9.02 -22.08 1.59
N GLY A 222 -7.82 -22.57 1.23
CA GLY A 222 -7.67 -23.75 0.39
C GLY A 222 -6.52 -23.65 -0.61
N LEU A 223 -5.37 -24.23 -0.23
CA LEU A 223 -4.39 -24.94 -1.06
C LEU A 223 -4.34 -24.58 -2.57
N SER A 224 -3.23 -24.01 -3.02
CA SER A 224 -2.32 -24.74 -3.93
C SER A 224 -1.02 -23.97 -4.11
N GLU A 225 0.07 -24.62 -3.72
CA GLU A 225 1.39 -24.38 -4.31
C GLU A 225 1.31 -24.64 -5.82
N GLY A 226 2.02 -23.84 -6.60
CA GLY A 226 2.43 -24.20 -7.96
C GLY A 226 1.80 -23.41 -9.10
N MET A 227 2.68 -22.99 -10.01
CA MET A 227 2.42 -22.55 -11.39
C MET A 227 1.78 -21.15 -11.50
N GLU A 228 2.21 -20.22 -12.34
CA GLU A 228 2.96 -20.30 -13.60
C GLU A 228 3.40 -18.86 -13.94
N GLU A 229 4.47 -18.68 -14.72
CA GLU A 229 4.76 -17.42 -15.41
C GLU A 229 3.57 -17.06 -16.32
N LEU A 230 2.61 -16.30 -15.81
CA LEU A 230 1.55 -15.70 -16.61
C LEU A 230 2.09 -14.43 -17.25
N ASP A 231 2.51 -14.65 -18.49
CA ASP A 231 2.61 -13.77 -19.66
C ASP A 231 2.54 -12.25 -19.44
N SER A 232 3.57 -11.57 -19.95
CA SER A 232 3.89 -10.15 -19.72
C SER A 232 3.05 -9.13 -20.52
N ASP A 233 1.93 -9.53 -21.14
CA ASP A 233 1.41 -8.78 -22.29
C ASP A 233 0.06 -8.05 -22.14
N LEU A 234 -0.48 -7.83 -20.93
CA LEU A 234 -1.78 -7.14 -20.78
C LEU A 234 -1.87 -6.05 -19.71
N LEU A 235 -0.83 -5.24 -19.48
CA LEU A 235 -0.99 -4.02 -18.67
C LEU A 235 -0.50 -2.75 -19.38
N PRO A 236 -1.30 -1.66 -19.41
CA PRO A 236 -0.98 -0.49 -20.22
C PRO A 236 0.22 0.30 -19.69
N ALA A 237 0.92 0.94 -20.62
CA ALA A 237 2.06 1.82 -20.39
C ALA A 237 1.69 3.02 -19.49
N HIS A 238 2.17 3.01 -18.25
CA HIS A 238 2.20 4.17 -17.36
C HIS A 238 3.63 4.51 -16.94
N PRO A 239 3.94 5.79 -16.65
CA PRO A 239 5.30 6.25 -16.33
C PRO A 239 5.89 5.61 -15.05
N ALA A 240 5.03 5.05 -14.19
CA ALA A 240 5.43 4.27 -13.01
C ALA A 240 5.75 2.79 -13.32
N HIS A 241 5.66 2.35 -14.59
CA HIS A 241 5.94 0.98 -14.98
C HIS A 241 7.46 0.70 -14.97
N PRO A 242 7.90 -0.49 -14.50
CA PRO A 242 9.31 -0.87 -14.50
C PRO A 242 10.00 -0.69 -15.87
N SER A 243 9.25 -0.84 -16.97
CA SER A 243 9.78 -0.66 -18.34
C SER A 243 10.16 0.78 -18.69
N VAL A 244 9.41 1.80 -18.23
CA VAL A 244 9.72 3.21 -18.51
C VAL A 244 10.95 3.64 -17.72
N VAL A 245 11.01 3.21 -16.47
CA VAL A 245 12.14 3.46 -15.56
C VAL A 245 13.41 2.77 -16.07
N MET A 246 13.32 1.53 -16.53
CA MET A 246 14.41 0.81 -17.19
C MET A 246 14.88 1.52 -18.47
N MET A 247 13.96 2.09 -19.26
CA MET A 247 14.30 2.86 -20.45
C MET A 247 15.06 4.15 -20.11
N GLN A 248 14.68 4.86 -19.05
CA GLN A 248 15.43 6.02 -18.56
C GLN A 248 16.84 5.67 -18.05
N ILE A 249 16.99 4.57 -17.29
CA ILE A 249 18.32 4.08 -16.86
C ILE A 249 19.17 3.76 -18.10
N GLN A 250 18.59 3.12 -19.12
CA GLN A 250 19.30 2.77 -20.34
C GLN A 250 19.77 4.02 -21.10
N CYS A 251 18.94 5.07 -21.19
CA CYS A 251 19.33 6.35 -21.76
C CYS A 251 20.48 7.01 -20.99
N LEU A 252 20.43 7.03 -19.65
CA LEU A 252 21.53 7.57 -18.82
C LEU A 252 22.83 6.80 -19.03
N PHE A 253 22.74 5.48 -19.14
CA PHE A 253 23.90 4.63 -19.39
C PHE A 253 24.56 4.97 -20.74
N TYR A 254 23.77 5.11 -21.81
CA TYR A 254 24.28 5.50 -23.12
C TYR A 254 24.91 6.90 -23.12
N SER A 255 24.26 7.88 -22.49
CA SER A 255 24.81 9.24 -22.36
C SER A 255 26.14 9.24 -21.60
N CYS A 256 26.21 8.49 -20.50
CA CYS A 256 27.45 8.34 -19.73
C CYS A 256 28.57 7.67 -20.54
N GLN A 257 28.25 6.64 -21.32
CA GLN A 257 29.20 5.99 -22.23
C GLN A 257 29.71 6.94 -23.33
N HIS A 258 28.84 7.78 -23.88
CA HIS A 258 29.22 8.75 -24.90
C HIS A 258 30.20 9.80 -24.35
N VAL A 259 29.92 10.36 -23.17
CA VAL A 259 30.81 11.31 -22.47
C VAL A 259 32.16 10.64 -22.15
N ARG A 260 32.15 9.37 -21.74
CA ARG A 260 33.37 8.57 -21.52
C ARG A 260 34.21 8.44 -22.79
N ALA A 261 33.60 8.01 -23.89
CA ALA A 261 34.31 7.79 -25.14
C ALA A 261 34.97 9.07 -25.65
N ASN A 262 34.31 10.22 -25.50
CA ASN A 262 34.90 11.50 -25.88
C ASN A 262 36.04 11.92 -24.94
N THR A 263 35.91 11.69 -23.63
CA THR A 263 37.01 11.94 -22.67
C THR A 263 38.23 11.05 -22.94
N GLU A 264 38.02 9.77 -23.24
CA GLU A 264 39.10 8.82 -23.54
C GLU A 264 39.84 9.18 -24.84
N LYS A 265 39.13 9.66 -25.86
CA LYS A 265 39.78 10.16 -27.10
C LYS A 265 40.78 11.28 -26.81
N VAL A 266 40.43 12.24 -25.95
CA VAL A 266 41.32 13.36 -25.58
C VAL A 266 42.52 12.86 -24.76
N LEU A 267 42.30 11.92 -23.85
CA LEU A 267 43.37 11.34 -23.03
C LEU A 267 44.32 10.44 -23.83
N ASN A 268 43.85 9.74 -24.87
CA ASN A 268 44.69 8.90 -25.72
C ASN A 268 45.62 9.73 -26.62
N CYS A 269 45.16 10.87 -27.15
CA CYS A 269 46.04 11.80 -27.89
C CYS A 269 47.26 12.25 -27.07
N ARG A 270 47.14 12.35 -25.74
CA ARG A 270 48.27 12.66 -24.85
C ARG A 270 49.30 11.53 -24.79
N ASN A 271 48.85 10.27 -24.77
CA ASN A 271 49.75 9.12 -24.63
C ASN A 271 50.61 8.93 -25.88
N GLU A 272 50.08 9.28 -27.05
CA GLU A 272 50.84 9.31 -28.31
C GLU A 272 51.91 10.43 -28.29
N ILE A 273 51.59 11.63 -27.79
CA ILE A 273 52.54 12.76 -27.70
C ILE A 273 53.67 12.53 -26.68
N LYS A 274 53.47 11.69 -25.67
CA LYS A 274 54.52 11.36 -24.67
C LYS A 274 55.46 10.24 -25.12
N SER A 275 55.15 9.55 -26.22
CA SER A 275 55.88 8.37 -26.68
C SER A 275 56.87 8.67 -27.82
N ASP A 276 56.88 9.91 -28.31
CA ASP A 276 57.89 10.51 -29.20
C ASP A 276 58.83 11.44 -28.40
#